data_AF-A0AAQ3KFC4-F1
#
_entry.id   AF-A0AAQ3KFC4-F1
#
_cell.length_a   1.000
_cell.length_b   1.000
_cell.length_c   1.000
_cell.angle_alpha   90.00
_cell.angle_beta   90.00
_cell.angle_gamma   90.00
#
_symmetry.space_group_name_H-M   'P 1'
#
loop_
_entity.id
_entity.type
_entity.pdbx_description
1 polymer ?
#
loop_
_entity_poly.entity_id
_entity_poly.type
_entity_poly.pdbx_seq_one_letter_code
_entity_poly.pdbx_strand_id
1 'polypeptide(L)'
;MRTASKSFSCWEFCHWITSCMRSRNLEPVLNTTTNFNDKIKPAMVTLGPSGNSSGANESMPARPDTQIIKIIIRHVDVICAIRILYRCNGKDEWTKWWGDKKDTQLLSEINLDEDEYLTSIYGSFNAFDNFYEVIRSLTFVSNKKTYGPYGSEVGVSFKYDAQQGRIVGFFGHVNKYLLAIGVYIVA
;
A
#
# COMPACT_ATOMS: atom_id res chain seq x y z
N MET A 1 -3.44 1.40 -62.26
CA MET A 1 -4.17 2.04 -61.14
C MET A 1 -3.19 2.31 -60.01
N ARG A 2 -3.25 3.53 -59.46
CA ARG A 2 -2.36 4.11 -58.43
C ARG A 2 -2.33 3.21 -57.18
N THR A 3 -1.22 2.99 -56.48
CA THR A 3 -0.53 3.98 -55.64
C THR A 3 0.81 3.42 -55.13
N ALA A 4 1.84 4.28 -55.13
CA ALA A 4 3.12 4.14 -54.41
C ALA A 4 3.02 5.06 -53.17
N SER A 5 3.28 4.62 -51.94
CA SER A 5 4.56 4.35 -51.26
C SER A 5 5.03 5.52 -50.37
N LYS A 6 5.45 5.11 -49.16
CA LYS A 6 6.52 5.66 -48.31
C LYS A 6 6.23 6.77 -47.27
N SER A 7 6.64 6.40 -46.06
CA SER A 7 6.93 7.15 -44.82
C SER A 7 8.14 8.09 -44.94
N PHE A 8 8.21 9.14 -44.09
CA PHE A 8 9.40 9.79 -43.44
C PHE A 8 8.80 10.78 -42.39
N SER A 9 9.18 10.94 -41.11
CA SER A 9 10.46 11.11 -40.37
C SER A 9 10.96 12.57 -40.24
N CYS A 10 10.93 13.08 -38.99
CA CYS A 10 11.84 13.97 -38.22
C CYS A 10 12.44 15.31 -38.76
N TRP A 11 12.34 16.34 -37.87
CA TRP A 11 13.32 17.42 -37.49
C TRP A 11 13.48 18.60 -38.49
N GLU A 12 13.66 19.90 -38.16
CA GLU A 12 13.93 20.70 -36.93
C GLU A 12 14.08 22.22 -37.30
N PHE A 13 14.10 23.12 -36.29
CA PHE A 13 14.72 24.49 -36.17
C PHE A 13 14.27 25.69 -37.07
N CYS A 14 14.37 27.00 -36.74
CA CYS A 14 14.37 27.91 -35.56
C CYS A 14 14.68 29.37 -36.07
N HIS A 15 14.55 30.43 -35.24
CA HIS A 15 14.98 31.87 -35.38
C HIS A 15 14.00 32.90 -36.03
N TRP A 16 13.81 34.19 -35.62
CA TRP A 16 14.36 35.09 -34.57
C TRP A 16 13.43 36.34 -34.31
N ILE A 17 13.87 37.25 -33.41
CA ILE A 17 13.16 38.23 -32.54
C ILE A 17 12.94 39.67 -33.12
N THR A 18 11.86 40.40 -32.71
CA THR A 18 11.79 41.83 -32.26
C THR A 18 10.33 42.16 -31.83
N SER A 19 9.92 43.03 -30.90
CA SER A 19 10.45 44.24 -30.24
C SER A 19 9.60 44.56 -28.99
N CYS A 20 10.18 45.34 -28.07
CA CYS A 20 9.66 45.73 -26.76
C CYS A 20 8.65 46.91 -26.81
N MET A 21 7.83 46.99 -25.74
CA MET A 21 7.04 48.11 -25.20
C MET A 21 5.85 48.71 -25.99
N ARG A 22 4.63 48.47 -25.47
CA ARG A 22 3.66 49.57 -25.25
C ARG A 22 2.75 49.26 -24.05
N SER A 23 2.89 50.09 -23.03
CA SER A 23 2.03 50.19 -21.85
C SER A 23 0.56 50.41 -22.24
N ARG A 24 -0.36 49.76 -21.50
CA ARG A 24 -1.46 50.43 -20.80
C ARG A 24 -2.10 49.50 -19.77
N ASN A 25 -2.16 50.01 -18.54
CA ASN A 25 -2.73 49.42 -17.34
C ASN A 25 -4.20 49.00 -17.50
N LEU A 26 -4.52 47.78 -17.07
CA LEU A 26 -5.77 47.42 -16.39
C LEU A 26 -5.43 46.26 -15.42
N GLU A 27 -5.34 46.55 -14.13
CA GLU A 27 -5.69 45.57 -13.09
C GLU A 27 -7.06 46.00 -12.53
N PRO A 28 -7.86 45.15 -11.87
CA PRO A 28 -7.58 43.77 -11.41
C PRO A 28 -8.66 42.78 -11.87
N VAL A 29 -8.53 41.49 -11.56
CA VAL A 29 -9.54 40.69 -10.84
C VAL A 29 -8.91 39.31 -10.57
N LEU A 30 -8.54 39.11 -9.31
CA LEU A 30 -8.23 37.81 -8.75
C LEU A 30 -9.55 37.07 -8.52
N ASN A 31 -10.04 36.33 -9.52
CA ASN A 31 -11.19 35.43 -9.38
C ASN A 31 -10.84 34.05 -9.94
N THR A 32 -9.87 33.37 -9.34
CA THR A 32 -9.94 31.90 -9.29
C THR A 32 -10.97 31.56 -8.22
N THR A 33 -12.25 31.54 -8.61
CA THR A 33 -13.25 30.74 -7.90
C THR A 33 -12.84 29.28 -8.06
N THR A 34 -11.99 28.79 -7.17
CA THR A 34 -11.91 27.35 -6.90
C THR A 34 -13.29 26.94 -6.42
N ASN A 35 -13.97 26.15 -7.23
CA ASN A 35 -15.24 25.54 -6.85
C ASN A 35 -15.03 24.81 -5.52
N PHE A 36 -15.73 25.25 -4.46
CA PHE A 36 -15.74 24.62 -3.13
C PHE A 36 -16.37 23.20 -3.13
N ASN A 37 -16.55 22.59 -4.30
CA ASN A 37 -17.17 21.30 -4.51
C ASN A 37 -16.26 20.26 -5.18
N ASP A 38 -14.96 20.55 -5.36
CA ASP A 38 -14.01 19.46 -5.47
C ASP A 38 -13.97 18.75 -4.12
N LYS A 39 -14.81 17.72 -3.97
CA LYS A 39 -14.73 16.76 -2.87
C LYS A 39 -13.26 16.41 -2.72
N ILE A 40 -12.64 16.87 -1.63
CA ILE A 40 -11.27 16.53 -1.29
C ILE A 40 -11.25 15.00 -1.27
N LYS A 41 -10.64 14.39 -2.28
CA LYS A 41 -10.49 12.93 -2.31
C LYS A 41 -9.60 12.58 -1.12
N PRO A 42 -9.97 11.59 -0.30
CA PRO A 42 -9.16 11.22 0.85
C PRO A 42 -7.74 10.88 0.38
N ALA A 43 -6.74 11.44 1.05
CA ALA A 43 -5.35 11.22 0.69
C ALA A 43 -4.93 9.82 1.14
N MET A 44 -4.32 9.08 0.22
CA MET A 44 -3.72 7.77 0.50
C MET A 44 -2.24 7.94 0.82
N VAL A 45 -1.79 7.38 1.93
CA VAL A 45 -0.38 7.34 2.35
C VAL A 45 0.12 5.90 2.33
N THR A 46 1.38 5.70 1.98
CA THR A 46 2.04 4.39 1.97
C THR A 46 3.22 4.41 2.94
N LEU A 47 3.29 3.42 3.83
CA LEU A 47 4.43 3.23 4.73
C LEU A 47 5.04 1.84 4.51
N GLY A 48 6.38 1.79 4.38
CA GLY A 48 7.13 0.55 4.20
C GLY A 48 7.57 0.26 2.76
N PRO A 49 7.95 -1.00 2.45
CA PRO A 49 7.86 -2.17 3.33
C PRO A 49 9.08 -2.29 4.27
N SER A 50 8.91 -2.99 5.40
CA SER A 50 10.00 -3.36 6.32
C SER A 50 10.30 -4.84 6.14
N GLY A 51 11.57 -5.21 6.15
CA GLY A 51 12.06 -6.55 5.83
C GLY A 51 12.74 -6.62 4.45
N ASN A 52 12.85 -7.83 3.91
CA ASN A 52 13.61 -8.08 2.69
C ASN A 52 12.77 -7.99 1.41
N SER A 53 13.27 -7.25 0.42
CA SER A 53 12.60 -7.00 -0.87
C SER A 53 12.95 -8.00 -1.99
N SER A 54 13.68 -9.08 -1.72
CA SER A 54 14.13 -10.03 -2.75
C SER A 54 13.07 -11.03 -3.23
N GLY A 55 11.87 -11.02 -2.63
CA GLY A 55 10.76 -11.92 -2.97
C GLY A 55 9.83 -11.39 -4.04
N ALA A 56 8.81 -12.18 -4.38
CA ALA A 56 7.73 -11.75 -5.26
C ALA A 56 6.90 -10.63 -4.62
N ASN A 57 6.61 -9.60 -5.40
CA ASN A 57 5.81 -8.46 -4.94
C ASN A 57 4.35 -8.86 -4.85
N GLU A 58 3.74 -8.56 -3.71
CA GLU A 58 2.32 -8.74 -3.48
C GLU A 58 1.69 -7.45 -2.99
N SER A 59 0.50 -7.15 -3.49
CA SER A 59 -0.24 -5.96 -3.09
C SER A 59 -1.74 -6.23 -3.13
N MET A 60 -2.43 -5.81 -2.06
CA MET A 60 -3.88 -5.81 -2.01
C MET A 60 -4.39 -4.55 -2.73
N PRO A 61 -5.44 -4.66 -3.57
CA PRO A 61 -6.12 -3.47 -4.08
C PRO A 61 -6.62 -2.59 -2.93
N ALA A 62 -6.11 -1.36 -2.83
CA ALA A 62 -6.45 -0.44 -1.77
C ALA A 62 -6.99 0.88 -2.34
N ARG A 63 -8.12 1.33 -1.79
CA ARG A 63 -8.80 2.59 -2.09
C ARG A 63 -9.28 3.21 -0.77
N PRO A 64 -9.68 4.50 -0.75
CA PRO A 64 -10.15 5.12 0.47
C PRO A 64 -11.33 4.43 1.17
N ASP A 65 -12.22 3.84 0.39
CA ASP A 65 -13.40 3.11 0.83
C ASP A 65 -13.12 1.64 1.16
N THR A 66 -11.90 1.14 0.95
CA THR A 66 -11.56 -0.26 1.22
C THR A 66 -11.60 -0.54 2.72
N GLN A 67 -12.25 -1.64 3.09
CA GLN A 67 -12.35 -2.10 4.48
C GLN A 67 -11.70 -3.47 4.59
N ILE A 68 -10.78 -3.62 5.55
CA ILE A 68 -10.28 -4.93 5.95
C ILE A 68 -11.35 -5.56 6.86
N ILE A 69 -11.75 -6.80 6.58
CA ILE A 69 -12.77 -7.53 7.35
C ILE A 69 -12.11 -8.59 8.22
N LYS A 70 -11.19 -9.35 7.63
CA LYS A 70 -10.56 -10.50 8.29
C LYS A 70 -9.12 -10.66 7.86
N ILE A 71 -8.25 -10.98 8.80
CA ILE A 71 -6.86 -11.37 8.53
C ILE A 71 -6.66 -12.77 9.06
N ILE A 72 -6.15 -13.67 8.21
CA ILE A 72 -5.72 -14.99 8.60
C ILE A 72 -4.20 -15.04 8.55
N ILE A 73 -3.58 -15.52 9.62
CA ILE A 73 -2.14 -15.55 9.82
C ILE A 73 -1.74 -16.99 10.10
N ARG A 74 -0.79 -17.48 9.30
CA ARG A 74 -0.08 -18.74 9.56
C ARG A 74 1.28 -18.43 10.14
N HIS A 75 1.57 -18.92 11.33
CA HIS A 75 2.80 -18.60 12.05
C HIS A 75 3.30 -19.75 12.92
N VAL A 76 4.60 -19.70 13.24
CA VAL A 76 5.25 -20.46 14.32
C VAL A 76 6.25 -19.50 14.97
N ASP A 77 7.55 -19.60 14.69
CA ASP A 77 8.57 -18.63 15.13
C ASP A 77 8.79 -17.47 14.12
N VAL A 78 7.99 -17.49 13.05
CA VAL A 78 8.05 -16.63 11.86
C VAL A 78 6.63 -16.52 11.29
N ILE A 79 6.32 -15.40 10.63
CA ILE A 79 5.11 -15.26 9.83
C ILE A 79 5.28 -16.05 8.53
N CYS A 80 4.66 -17.22 8.49
CA CYS A 80 4.76 -18.12 7.36
C CYS A 80 3.91 -17.66 6.19
N ALA A 81 2.66 -17.30 6.46
CA ALA A 81 1.79 -16.76 5.43
C ALA A 81 0.67 -15.89 5.99
N ILE A 82 0.21 -14.92 5.20
CA ILE A 82 -1.00 -14.14 5.52
C ILE A 82 -2.01 -14.18 4.39
N ARG A 83 -3.28 -13.96 4.73
CA ARG A 83 -4.38 -13.77 3.77
C ARG A 83 -5.37 -12.77 4.34
N ILE A 84 -5.84 -11.86 3.50
CA ILE A 84 -6.74 -10.78 3.92
C ILE A 84 -8.05 -10.89 3.16
N LEU A 85 -9.17 -10.84 3.89
CA LEU A 85 -10.51 -10.60 3.34
C LEU A 85 -10.77 -9.10 3.45
N TYR A 86 -11.12 -8.49 2.33
CA TYR A 86 -11.41 -7.08 2.26
C TYR A 86 -12.68 -6.83 1.46
N ARG A 87 -13.32 -5.69 1.74
CA ARG A 87 -14.42 -5.14 0.96
C ARG A 87 -13.91 -3.96 0.15
N CYS A 88 -14.11 -3.99 -1.16
CA CYS A 88 -13.78 -2.90 -2.07
C CYS A 88 -14.89 -2.75 -3.11
N ASN A 89 -15.42 -1.53 -3.30
CA ASN A 89 -16.60 -1.27 -4.13
C ASN A 89 -17.82 -2.16 -3.77
N GLY A 90 -18.06 -2.37 -2.47
CA GLY A 90 -19.17 -3.19 -1.98
C GLY A 90 -19.04 -4.70 -2.20
N LYS A 91 -17.89 -5.18 -2.72
CA LYS A 91 -17.63 -6.61 -2.94
C LYS A 91 -16.56 -7.12 -1.98
N ASP A 92 -16.83 -8.27 -1.38
CA ASP A 92 -15.90 -8.96 -0.49
C ASP A 92 -15.01 -9.91 -1.30
N GLU A 93 -13.69 -9.74 -1.16
CA GLU A 93 -12.70 -10.52 -1.89
C GLU A 93 -11.54 -10.92 -0.97
N TRP A 94 -11.01 -12.11 -1.21
CA TRP A 94 -9.80 -12.57 -0.55
C TRP A 94 -8.58 -12.24 -1.41
N THR A 95 -7.50 -11.78 -0.78
CA THR A 95 -6.18 -11.89 -1.40
C THR A 95 -5.83 -13.38 -1.59
N LYS A 96 -4.88 -13.66 -2.48
CA LYS A 96 -4.17 -14.95 -2.41
C LYS A 96 -3.35 -15.02 -1.11
N TRP A 97 -2.90 -16.21 -0.78
CA TRP A 97 -1.95 -16.39 0.33
C TRP A 97 -0.61 -15.76 -0.03
N TRP A 98 -0.06 -15.02 0.92
CA TRP A 98 1.27 -14.42 0.84
C TRP A 98 2.21 -15.26 1.69
N GLY A 99 2.92 -16.20 1.06
CA GLY A 99 3.69 -17.23 1.75
C GLY A 99 3.10 -18.64 1.59
N ASP A 100 3.87 -19.65 1.99
CA ASP A 100 3.50 -21.05 1.87
C ASP A 100 2.66 -21.55 3.04
N LYS A 101 1.65 -22.36 2.71
CA LYS A 101 0.80 -23.04 3.68
C LYS A 101 1.31 -24.43 3.97
N LYS A 102 1.39 -24.77 5.25
CA LYS A 102 1.67 -26.13 5.74
C LYS A 102 0.78 -26.44 6.94
N ASP A 103 0.45 -27.71 7.13
CA ASP A 103 -0.41 -28.16 8.24
C ASP A 103 0.26 -28.00 9.61
N THR A 104 1.59 -27.93 9.65
CA THR A 104 2.36 -27.73 10.89
C THR A 104 2.37 -26.29 11.39
N GLN A 105 1.78 -25.34 10.64
CA GLN A 105 1.74 -23.92 11.01
C GLN A 105 0.49 -23.63 11.83
N LEU A 106 0.63 -22.85 12.90
CA LEU A 106 -0.51 -22.36 13.68
C LEU A 106 -1.35 -21.43 12.80
N LEU A 107 -2.68 -21.53 12.92
CA LEU A 107 -3.62 -20.66 12.23
C LEU A 107 -4.26 -19.71 13.24
N SER A 108 -4.10 -18.41 13.04
CA SER A 108 -4.76 -17.38 13.85
C SER A 108 -5.62 -16.49 12.97
N GLU A 109 -6.77 -16.08 13.52
CA GLU A 109 -7.74 -15.26 12.81
C GLU A 109 -8.02 -13.98 13.57
N ILE A 110 -7.99 -12.87 12.84
CA ILE A 110 -8.43 -11.56 13.29
C ILE A 110 -9.73 -11.29 12.54
N ASN A 111 -10.85 -11.31 13.24
CA ASN A 111 -12.14 -10.85 12.71
C ASN A 111 -12.39 -9.46 13.30
N LEU A 112 -12.57 -8.47 12.42
CA LEU A 112 -12.88 -7.10 12.80
C LEU A 112 -14.40 -6.92 12.80
N ASP A 113 -14.92 -6.26 13.83
CA ASP A 113 -16.33 -5.83 13.87
C ASP A 113 -16.63 -4.76 12.80
N GLU A 114 -17.92 -4.46 12.56
CA GLU A 114 -18.32 -3.51 11.52
C GLU A 114 -17.73 -2.09 11.69
N ASP A 115 -17.55 -1.65 12.93
CA ASP A 115 -16.96 -0.37 13.35
C ASP A 115 -15.50 -0.51 13.82
N GLU A 116 -14.89 -1.69 13.64
CA GLU A 116 -13.49 -1.94 13.98
C GLU A 116 -12.59 -1.78 12.75
N TYR A 117 -11.51 -1.03 12.91
CA TYR A 117 -10.51 -0.79 11.86
C TYR A 117 -9.10 -0.73 12.45
N LEU A 118 -8.13 -1.12 11.63
CA LEU A 118 -6.73 -1.12 12.04
C LEU A 118 -6.16 0.30 12.06
N THR A 119 -5.53 0.64 13.16
CA THR A 119 -4.87 1.93 13.41
C THR A 119 -3.35 1.81 13.38
N SER A 120 -2.81 0.62 13.66
CA SER A 120 -1.37 0.37 13.58
C SER A 120 -1.04 -1.09 13.31
N ILE A 121 0.16 -1.30 12.78
CA ILE A 121 0.82 -2.60 12.74
C ILE A 121 2.26 -2.42 13.21
N TYR A 122 2.75 -3.35 14.01
CA TYR A 122 4.15 -3.42 14.39
C TYR A 122 4.62 -4.86 14.44
N GLY A 123 5.93 -5.05 14.48
CA GLY A 123 6.51 -6.38 14.45
C GLY A 123 8.02 -6.32 14.42
N SER A 124 8.62 -7.45 14.06
CA SER A 124 10.06 -7.58 13.88
C SER A 124 10.41 -8.40 12.66
N PHE A 125 11.60 -8.18 12.11
CA PHE A 125 12.18 -9.01 11.07
C PHE A 125 13.63 -9.37 11.39
N ASN A 126 14.04 -10.55 10.94
CA ASN A 126 15.38 -11.09 11.13
C ASN A 126 15.59 -12.30 10.22
N ALA A 127 16.83 -12.79 10.14
CA ALA A 127 17.15 -14.06 9.50
C ALA A 127 16.36 -15.23 10.12
N PHE A 128 16.00 -16.20 9.28
CA PHE A 128 15.38 -17.47 9.68
C PHE A 128 15.70 -18.54 8.63
N ASP A 129 16.09 -19.74 9.07
CA ASP A 129 16.65 -20.78 8.19
C ASP A 129 17.78 -20.22 7.30
N ASN A 130 17.67 -20.44 5.98
CA ASN A 130 18.58 -19.94 4.95
C ASN A 130 18.11 -18.62 4.32
N PHE A 131 17.14 -17.93 4.93
CA PHE A 131 16.62 -16.66 4.42
C PHE A 131 17.23 -15.50 5.21
N TYR A 132 17.78 -14.52 4.48
CA TYR A 132 18.48 -13.37 5.05
C TYR A 132 17.62 -12.56 6.02
N GLU A 133 16.38 -12.23 5.65
CA GLU A 133 15.41 -11.62 6.57
C GLU A 133 13.99 -12.05 6.19
N VAL A 134 13.22 -12.39 7.21
CA VAL A 134 11.78 -12.69 7.12
C VAL A 134 11.06 -11.93 8.23
N ILE A 135 9.76 -11.67 8.04
CA ILE A 135 8.93 -11.13 9.12
C ILE A 135 8.83 -12.18 10.24
N ARG A 136 9.43 -11.88 11.38
CA ARG A 136 9.49 -12.76 12.55
C ARG A 136 8.24 -12.66 13.39
N SER A 137 7.72 -11.45 13.56
CA SER A 137 6.47 -11.22 14.29
C SER A 137 5.60 -10.14 13.67
N LEU A 138 4.30 -10.23 13.94
CA LEU A 138 3.32 -9.19 13.67
C LEU A 138 2.33 -9.05 14.83
N THR A 139 2.03 -7.79 15.15
CA THR A 139 0.96 -7.38 16.04
C THR A 139 0.13 -6.32 15.35
N PHE A 140 -1.18 -6.50 15.35
CA PHE A 140 -2.14 -5.59 14.74
C PHE A 140 -2.90 -4.86 15.83
N VAL A 141 -3.04 -3.55 15.70
CA VAL A 141 -3.79 -2.73 16.64
C VAL A 141 -4.98 -2.13 15.89
N SER A 142 -6.17 -2.29 16.45
CA SER A 142 -7.39 -1.64 16.01
C SER A 142 -7.75 -0.47 16.92
N ASN A 143 -8.78 0.28 16.53
CA ASN A 143 -9.45 1.25 17.41
C ASN A 143 -10.12 0.62 18.65
N LYS A 144 -10.18 -0.72 18.76
CA LYS A 144 -10.81 -1.41 19.89
C LYS A 144 -9.85 -2.23 20.73
N LYS A 145 -8.92 -2.98 20.10
CA LYS A 145 -8.05 -3.93 20.79
C LYS A 145 -6.77 -4.23 20.00
N THR A 146 -5.92 -5.04 20.61
CA THR A 146 -4.66 -5.49 20.02
C THR A 146 -4.73 -7.00 19.74
N TYR A 147 -4.15 -7.43 18.62
CA TYR A 147 -4.11 -8.81 18.15
C TYR A 147 -2.66 -9.25 17.91
N GLY A 148 -2.22 -10.28 18.63
CA GLY A 148 -0.85 -10.80 18.58
C GLY A 148 -0.12 -10.63 19.93
N PRO A 149 1.22 -10.73 19.94
CA PRO A 149 2.07 -10.98 18.78
C PRO A 149 1.85 -12.38 18.20
N TYR A 150 1.94 -12.47 16.88
CA TYR A 150 2.04 -13.72 16.14
C TYR A 150 3.48 -13.90 15.69
N GLY A 151 4.02 -15.12 15.73
CA GLY A 151 5.45 -15.35 15.48
C GLY A 151 6.31 -15.15 16.74
N SER A 152 7.59 -14.81 16.54
CA SER A 152 8.53 -14.49 17.62
C SER A 152 9.10 -13.09 17.46
N GLU A 153 9.08 -12.29 18.53
CA GLU A 153 9.60 -10.93 18.52
C GLU A 153 11.13 -10.93 18.63
N VAL A 154 11.82 -11.11 17.50
CA VAL A 154 13.28 -11.23 17.42
C VAL A 154 13.81 -10.40 16.25
N GLY A 155 14.88 -9.64 16.50
CA GLY A 155 15.59 -8.85 15.48
C GLY A 155 15.18 -7.39 15.47
N VAL A 156 15.08 -6.81 14.27
CA VAL A 156 14.82 -5.38 14.09
C VAL A 156 13.33 -5.11 14.14
N SER A 157 12.89 -4.24 15.05
CA SER A 157 11.49 -3.84 15.18
C SER A 157 11.09 -2.79 14.15
N PHE A 158 9.83 -2.83 13.71
CA PHE A 158 9.21 -1.79 12.91
C PHE A 158 7.80 -1.48 13.41
N LYS A 159 7.31 -0.28 13.12
CA LYS A 159 5.93 0.14 13.40
C LYS A 159 5.43 1.07 12.30
N TYR A 160 4.19 0.87 11.87
CA TYR A 160 3.44 1.82 11.06
C TYR A 160 2.19 2.24 11.82
N ASP A 161 2.02 3.55 11.96
CA ASP A 161 0.93 4.17 12.69
C ASP A 161 0.12 5.04 11.73
N ALA A 162 -1.19 4.78 11.64
CA ALA A 162 -2.10 5.55 10.80
C ALA A 162 -2.43 6.93 11.40
N GLN A 163 -1.96 7.23 12.62
CA GLN A 163 -2.24 8.46 13.36
C GLN A 163 -3.75 8.67 13.54
N GLN A 164 -4.34 9.63 12.83
CA GLN A 164 -5.78 9.93 12.85
C GLN A 164 -6.55 9.16 11.76
N GLY A 165 -5.85 8.41 10.92
CA GLY A 165 -6.39 7.63 9.82
C GLY A 165 -6.64 6.16 10.16
N ARG A 166 -6.77 5.35 9.11
CA ARG A 166 -6.89 3.89 9.22
C ARG A 166 -6.10 3.17 8.14
N ILE A 167 -5.62 1.98 8.46
CA ILE A 167 -5.01 1.07 7.49
C ILE A 167 -6.13 0.43 6.65
N VAL A 168 -6.04 0.58 5.33
CA VAL A 168 -7.04 0.07 4.36
C VAL A 168 -6.49 -1.04 3.46
N GLY A 169 -5.21 -1.34 3.55
CA GLY A 169 -4.61 -2.43 2.79
C GLY A 169 -3.16 -2.66 3.14
N PHE A 170 -2.62 -3.73 2.58
CA PHE A 170 -1.24 -4.14 2.75
C PHE A 170 -0.56 -4.33 1.40
N PHE A 171 0.76 -4.31 1.42
CA PHE A 171 1.62 -4.81 0.34
C PHE A 171 2.89 -5.39 0.96
N GLY A 172 3.66 -6.15 0.19
CA GLY A 172 4.84 -6.80 0.73
C GLY A 172 5.60 -7.63 -0.29
N HIS A 173 6.60 -8.33 0.23
CA HIS A 173 7.40 -9.28 -0.54
C HIS A 173 7.25 -10.67 0.06
N VAL A 174 7.13 -11.68 -0.79
CA VAL A 174 6.83 -13.04 -0.37
C VAL A 174 7.74 -14.05 -1.07
N ASN A 175 8.03 -15.13 -0.38
CA ASN A 175 8.47 -16.38 -0.97
C ASN A 175 7.80 -17.54 -0.23
N LYS A 176 8.54 -18.56 0.20
CA LYS A 176 8.10 -19.53 1.21
C LYS A 176 7.52 -18.87 2.47
N TYR A 177 8.04 -17.71 2.89
CA TYR A 177 7.62 -16.94 4.05
C TYR A 177 7.22 -15.52 3.65
N LEU A 178 6.61 -14.76 4.57
CA LEU A 178 6.45 -13.31 4.42
C LEU A 178 7.81 -12.64 4.66
N LEU A 179 8.37 -11.99 3.64
CA LEU A 179 9.71 -11.39 3.71
C LEU A 179 9.67 -9.93 4.15
N ALA A 180 8.69 -9.19 3.66
CA ALA A 180 8.50 -7.79 4.01
C ALA A 180 7.03 -7.39 3.98
N ILE A 181 6.67 -6.37 4.76
CA ILE A 181 5.30 -5.84 4.81
C ILE A 181 5.28 -4.32 4.92
N GLY A 182 4.32 -3.72 4.23
CA GLY A 182 3.96 -2.31 4.28
C GLY A 182 2.43 -2.13 4.30
N VAL A 183 1.99 -0.90 4.52
CA VAL A 183 0.57 -0.54 4.67
C VAL A 183 0.15 0.60 3.75
N TYR A 184 -1.10 0.54 3.33
CA TYR A 184 -1.83 1.65 2.75
C TYR A 184 -2.74 2.28 3.82
N ILE A 185 -2.66 3.60 3.99
CA ILE A 185 -3.38 4.37 5.00
C ILE A 185 -4.25 5.42 4.30
N VAL A 186 -5.45 5.64 4.83
CA VAL A 186 -6.29 6.80 4.53
C VAL A 186 -6.20 7.75 5.72
N ALA A 187 -5.84 9.01 5.46
CA ALA A 187 -5.84 10.09 6.44
C ALA A 187 -7.04 11.02 6.22
#